data_AF-A0A4U9UI32-F1
#
_entry.id   AF-A0A4U9UI32-F1
#
_cell.length_a   1.000
_cell.length_b   1.000
_cell.length_c   1.000
_cell.angle_alpha   90.00
_cell.angle_beta   90.00
_cell.angle_gamma   90.00
#
_symmetry.space_group_name_H-M   'P 1'
#
loop_
_entity.id
_entity.type
_entity.pdbx_description
1 polymer ?
#
loop_
_entity_poly.entity_id
_entity_poly.type
_entity_poly.pdbx_seq_one_letter_code
_entity_poly.pdbx_strand_id
1 'polypeptide(L)'
;MFFGTLHTNRGLQFVFASLTVLFALLAVGNITGNHAILTFAGYEGIICGASAIYLAMAEVINEQLGRTVLPIGPVEAQQATPAAVTA
;
A
#
# COMPACT_ATOMS: atom_id res chain seq x y z
N MET A 1 1.02 -5.27 10.42
CA MET A 1 -0.01 -6.24 10.00
C MET A 1 0.40 -6.97 8.70
N PHE A 2 1.69 -7.33 8.56
CA PHE A 2 2.24 -7.99 7.36
C PHE A 2 1.74 -9.44 7.19
N PHE A 3 1.47 -10.14 8.29
CA PHE A 3 0.92 -11.51 8.24
C PHE A 3 -0.56 -11.58 7.82
N GLY A 4 -1.32 -10.47 7.91
CA GLY A 4 -2.72 -10.41 7.46
C GLY A 4 -2.89 -10.22 5.95
N THR A 5 -1.85 -9.75 5.26
CA THR A 5 -1.87 -9.46 3.81
C THR A 5 -1.29 -10.57 2.94
N LEU A 6 -0.86 -11.70 3.54
CA LEU A 6 -0.34 -12.87 2.82
C LEU A 6 -1.37 -13.50 1.86
N HIS A 7 -2.66 -13.19 2.00
CA HIS A 7 -3.76 -13.66 1.14
C HIS A 7 -4.40 -12.51 0.32
N THR A 8 -3.72 -11.36 0.17
CA THR A 8 -4.27 -10.18 -0.51
C THR A 8 -3.26 -9.56 -1.49
N ASN A 9 -3.80 -8.86 -2.48
CA ASN A 9 -3.19 -8.14 -3.61
C ASN A 9 -1.73 -7.67 -3.39
N ARG A 10 -0.82 -7.91 -4.35
CA ARG A 10 0.63 -7.62 -4.24
C ARG A 10 0.93 -6.15 -3.90
N GLY A 11 0.09 -5.23 -4.38
CA GLY A 11 0.22 -3.82 -4.05
C GLY A 11 0.04 -3.52 -2.55
N LEU A 12 -0.92 -4.17 -1.89
CA LEU A 12 -1.12 -4.02 -0.44
C LEU A 12 0.04 -4.63 0.37
N GLN A 13 0.61 -5.74 -0.10
CA GLN A 13 1.81 -6.30 0.52
C GLN A 13 3.00 -5.33 0.42
N PHE A 14 3.19 -4.68 -0.72
CA PHE A 14 4.25 -3.69 -0.92
C PHE A 14 4.09 -2.47 0.00
N VAL A 15 2.85 -1.93 0.12
CA VAL A 15 2.55 -0.83 1.03
C VAL A 15 2.83 -1.24 2.47
N PHE A 16 2.35 -2.41 2.92
CA PHE A 16 2.58 -2.84 4.31
C PHE A 16 4.05 -3.17 4.62
N ALA A 17 4.77 -3.73 3.66
CA ALA A 17 6.20 -4.01 3.80
C ALA A 17 7.00 -2.71 3.92
N SER A 18 6.78 -1.75 3.01
CA SER A 18 7.47 -0.45 3.03
C SER A 18 7.13 0.37 4.29
N LEU A 19 5.89 0.33 4.77
CA LEU A 19 5.50 0.98 6.04
C LEU A 19 6.22 0.37 7.26
N THR A 20 6.41 -0.95 7.26
CA THR A 20 7.14 -1.65 8.34
C THR A 20 8.62 -1.25 8.34
N VAL A 21 9.24 -1.20 7.16
CA VAL A 21 10.62 -0.74 6.98
C VAL A 21 10.76 0.72 7.44
N LEU A 22 9.83 1.59 7.02
CA LEU A 22 9.80 2.98 7.41
C LEU A 22 9.74 3.17 8.93
N PHE A 23 8.82 2.47 9.62
CA PHE A 23 8.75 2.54 11.09
C PHE A 23 10.03 2.07 11.76
N ALA A 24 10.65 1.01 11.26
CA ALA A 24 11.94 0.53 11.78
C ALA A 24 13.05 1.56 11.57
N LEU A 25 13.14 2.18 10.39
CA LEU A 25 14.13 3.23 10.10
C LEU A 25 13.91 4.48 10.95
N LEU A 26 12.67 4.95 11.14
CA LEU A 26 12.37 6.09 12.01
C LEU A 26 12.70 5.79 13.48
N ALA A 27 12.43 4.58 13.96
CA ALA A 27 12.75 4.16 15.31
C ALA A 27 14.28 4.16 15.54
N VAL A 28 15.04 3.51 14.65
CA VAL A 28 16.51 3.48 14.73
C VAL A 28 17.09 4.88 14.55
N GLY A 29 16.55 5.69 13.63
CA GLY A 29 16.95 7.07 13.40
C GLY A 29 16.76 7.95 14.62
N ASN A 30 15.64 7.82 15.34
CA ASN A 30 15.38 8.55 16.58
C ASN A 30 16.27 8.06 17.74
N ILE A 31 16.49 6.75 17.88
CA ILE A 31 17.34 6.20 18.94
C ILE A 31 18.81 6.59 18.74
N THR A 32 19.28 6.61 17.50
CA THR A 32 20.68 6.94 17.15
C THR A 32 20.90 8.46 17.03
N GLY A 33 19.82 9.25 16.93
CA GLY A 33 19.89 10.70 16.67
C GLY A 33 20.49 11.07 15.31
N ASN A 34 20.50 10.14 14.35
CA ASN A 34 21.16 10.33 13.06
C ASN A 34 20.19 10.87 12.01
N HIS A 35 20.32 12.17 11.71
CA HIS A 35 19.51 12.87 10.71
C HIS A 35 19.53 12.22 9.32
N ALA A 36 20.63 11.59 8.90
CA ALA A 36 20.69 10.95 7.59
C ALA A 36 19.68 9.80 7.48
N ILE A 37 19.54 8.99 8.54
CA ILE A 37 18.60 7.85 8.57
C ILE A 37 17.15 8.35 8.52
N LEU A 38 16.85 9.44 9.22
CA LEU A 38 15.52 10.08 9.16
C LEU A 38 15.21 10.63 7.76
N THR A 39 16.19 11.22 7.06
CA THR A 39 16.00 11.68 5.68
C THR A 39 15.73 10.51 4.74
N PHE A 40 16.48 9.41 4.84
CA PHE A 40 16.20 8.20 4.05
C PHE A 40 14.82 7.61 4.35
N ALA A 41 14.43 7.59 5.63
CA ALA A 41 13.09 7.14 6.03
C ALA A 41 11.98 8.02 5.44
N GLY A 42 12.22 9.34 5.32
CA GLY A 42 11.31 10.26 4.65
C GLY A 42 11.13 9.95 3.16
N TYR A 43 12.21 9.62 2.44
CA TYR A 43 12.13 9.21 1.04
C TYR A 43 11.32 7.92 0.84
N GLU A 44 11.58 6.90 1.67
CA GLU A 44 10.78 5.67 1.69
C GLU A 44 9.29 5.99 1.96
N GLY A 45 9.01 6.98 2.80
CA GLY A 45 7.64 7.41 3.12
C GLY A 45 6.90 8.02 1.97
N ILE A 46 7.59 8.80 1.12
CA ILE A 46 6.99 9.35 -0.10
C ILE A 46 6.62 8.21 -1.06
N ILE A 47 7.51 7.21 -1.22
CA ILE A 47 7.25 6.06 -2.10
C ILE A 47 6.09 5.22 -1.56
N CYS A 48 6.10 4.91 -0.27
CA CYS A 48 5.03 4.19 0.43
C CYS A 48 3.69 4.92 0.26
N GLY A 49 3.64 6.22 0.56
CA GLY A 49 2.42 7.03 0.46
C GLY A 49 1.89 7.12 -0.97
N ALA A 50 2.77 7.34 -1.95
CA ALA A 50 2.39 7.37 -3.36
C ALA A 50 1.83 6.02 -3.83
N SER A 51 2.44 4.90 -3.41
CA SER A 51 1.94 3.56 -3.74
C SER A 51 0.59 3.24 -3.10
N ALA A 52 0.34 3.70 -1.88
CA ALA A 52 -0.95 3.57 -1.21
C ALA A 52 -2.06 4.38 -1.91
N ILE A 53 -1.75 5.61 -2.32
CA ILE A 53 -2.67 6.46 -3.09
C ILE A 53 -2.98 5.82 -4.44
N TYR A 54 -1.97 5.31 -5.14
CA TYR A 54 -2.16 4.62 -6.42
C TYR A 54 -3.09 3.41 -6.27
N LEU A 55 -2.88 2.60 -5.23
CA LEU A 55 -3.72 1.43 -4.97
C LEU A 55 -5.17 1.84 -4.65
N ALA A 56 -5.37 2.83 -3.78
CA ALA A 56 -6.70 3.32 -3.44
C ALA A 56 -7.44 3.88 -4.67
N MET A 57 -6.74 4.65 -5.51
CA MET A 57 -7.29 5.19 -6.76
C MET A 57 -7.61 4.08 -7.77
N ALA A 58 -6.73 3.08 -7.89
CA ALA A 58 -6.97 1.95 -8.78
C ALA A 58 -8.18 1.11 -8.32
N GLU A 59 -8.36 0.91 -7.02
CA GLU A 59 -9.55 0.24 -6.46
C GLU A 59 -10.83 1.04 -6.76
N VAL A 60 -10.84 2.35 -6.46
CA VAL A 60 -12.00 3.22 -6.73
C VAL A 60 -12.34 3.25 -8.22
N ILE A 61 -11.35 3.43 -9.09
CA ILE A 61 -11.57 3.51 -10.55
C ILE A 61 -12.06 2.15 -11.09
N ASN A 62 -11.48 1.03 -10.65
CA ASN A 62 -11.91 -0.30 -11.08
C ASN A 62 -13.33 -0.63 -10.57
N GLU A 63 -13.72 -0.19 -9.37
CA GLU A 63 -15.08 -0.30 -8.86
C GLU A 63 -16.08 0.53 -9.69
N GLN A 64 -15.75 1.78 -10.01
CA GLN A 64 -16.64 2.67 -10.76
C GLN A 64 -16.82 2.22 -12.22
N LEU A 65 -15.79 1.66 -12.87
CA LEU A 65 -15.86 1.21 -14.27
C LEU A 65 -16.26 -0.25 -14.44
N GLY A 66 -16.31 -1.05 -13.36
CA GLY A 66 -16.67 -2.47 -13.41
C GLY A 66 -15.72 -3.34 -14.25
N ARG A 67 -14.52 -2.84 -14.55
CA ARG A 67 -13.46 -3.51 -15.32
C ARG A 67 -12.11 -3.12 -14.76
N THR A 68 -11.13 -4.01 -14.83
CA THR A 68 -9.76 -3.74 -14.37
C THR A 68 -9.04 -2.87 -15.39
N VAL A 69 -9.02 -1.55 -15.18
CA VAL A 69 -8.37 -0.56 -16.06
C VAL A 69 -6.92 -0.33 -15.64
N LEU A 70 -6.65 -0.33 -14.33
CA LEU A 70 -5.32 -0.16 -13.76
C LEU A 70 -4.79 -1.48 -13.18
N PRO A 71 -3.69 -2.04 -13.73
CA PRO A 71 -3.13 -3.30 -13.26
C PRO A 71 -2.52 -3.11 -11.87
N ILE A 72 -3.14 -3.71 -10.87
CA ILE A 72 -2.69 -3.72 -9.46
C ILE A 72 -1.90 -4.98 -9.09
N GLY A 73 -1.57 -5.84 -10.07
CA GLY A 73 -0.85 -7.09 -9.83
C GLY A 73 -1.61 -8.06 -8.90
N PRO A 74 -2.86 -8.44 -9.23
CA PRO A 74 -3.62 -9.40 -8.43
C PRO A 74 -2.94 -10.78 -8.47
N VAL A 75 -2.67 -11.37 -7.30
CA VAL A 75 -2.25 -12.79 -7.17
C VAL A 75 -3.43 -13.70 -6.91
N GLU A 76 -4.54 -13.16 -6.44
CA GLU A 76 -5.84 -13.82 -6.45
C GLU A 76 -6.81 -12.83 -7.12
N ALA A 77 -7.69 -13.33 -7.97
CA ALA A 77 -8.70 -12.53 -8.63
C ALA A 77 -9.42 -11.63 -7.63
N GLN A 78 -9.38 -10.31 -7.85
CA GLN A 78 -10.27 -9.37 -7.18
C GLN A 78 -11.67 -9.56 -7.79
N GLN A 79 -12.32 -10.66 -7.42
CA GLN A 79 -13.77 -10.81 -7.56
C GLN A 79 -14.42 -9.99 -6.47
N ALA A 80 -14.93 -8.83 -6.85
CA ALA A 80 -16.14 -8.27 -6.24
C ALA A 80 -16.87 -7.41 -7.28
N THR A 81 -17.54 -8.07 -8.21
CA THR A 81 -18.79 -7.54 -8.78
C THR A 81 -19.92 -7.97 -7.83
N PRO A 82 -21.01 -7.20 -7.60
CA PRO A 82 -21.19 -5.74 -7.51
C PRO A 82 -21.76 -5.33 -6.13
N ALA A 83 -21.31 -4.22 -5.53
CA ALA A 83 -22.09 -3.53 -4.50
C ALA A 83 -22.94 -2.42 -5.13
N ALA A 84 -23.78 -2.79 -6.10
CA ALA A 84 -24.89 -1.94 -6.48
C ALA A 84 -26.01 -2.16 -5.45
N VAL A 85 -26.43 -1.06 -4.81
CA VAL A 85 -27.86 -0.73 -4.62
C VAL A 85 -28.73 -1.84 -4.01
N THR A 86 -28.93 -1.80 -2.70
CA THR A 86 -30.26 -1.83 -2.06
C THR A 86 -30.12 -1.72 -0.53
N ALA A 87 -30.26 -0.52 0.00
CA ALA A 87 -31.05 -0.18 1.21
C ALA A 87 -31.08 1.35 1.35
#